data_AF-A0A842TVK7-F1
#
_entry.id   AF-A0A842TVK7-F1
#
_cell.length_a   1.000
_cell.length_b   1.000
_cell.length_c   1.000
_cell.angle_alpha   90.00
_cell.angle_beta   90.00
_cell.angle_gamma   90.00
#
_symmetry.space_group_name_H-M   'P 1'
#
loop_
_entity.id
_entity.type
_entity.pdbx_description
1 polymer ?
#
loop_
_entity_poly.entity_id
_entity_poly.type
_entity_poly.pdbx_seq_one_letter_code
_entity_poly.pdbx_strand_id
1 'polypeptide(L)'
;MSEEKNRSREELKKISKGKGGSWVFGFVLMASGILILILGVMDLLNFNFIWNYISTVVPDGSEIANMIPVAGVTNFVIGIFAIIGGYGLIIDQEWAWGISMLILTYTAVQAVVYIATNFLPMITSPSDLLASSTFWVGLVVLIISVIGIIYLGITKYKYA
;
A
#
# COMPACT_ATOMS: atom_id res chain seq x y z
N MET A 1 -1.17 49.59 -1.84
CA MET A 1 -1.94 48.80 -2.83
C MET A 1 -1.25 47.49 -3.27
N SER A 2 0.05 47.27 -2.99
CA SER A 2 0.75 46.00 -3.33
C SER A 2 0.63 44.92 -2.25
N GLU A 3 0.56 45.27 -0.97
CA GLU A 3 0.53 44.29 0.14
C GLU A 3 -0.78 43.49 0.21
N GLU A 4 -1.93 44.15 -0.02
CA GLU A 4 -3.24 43.50 0.04
C GLU A 4 -3.45 42.51 -1.12
N LYS A 5 -2.85 42.80 -2.28
CA LYS A 5 -2.83 41.91 -3.45
C LYS A 5 -1.89 40.72 -3.26
N ASN A 6 -0.83 40.88 -2.45
CA ASN A 6 0.04 39.77 -2.08
C ASN A 6 -0.59 38.87 -1.01
N ARG A 7 -1.27 39.45 -0.01
CA ARG A 7 -2.03 38.66 0.98
C ARG A 7 -3.14 37.85 0.33
N SER A 8 -3.93 38.44 -0.58
CA SER A 8 -5.00 37.69 -1.25
C SER A 8 -4.46 36.56 -2.13
N ARG A 9 -3.28 36.75 -2.76
CA ARG A 9 -2.60 35.68 -3.49
C ARG A 9 -2.10 34.57 -2.58
N GLU A 10 -1.55 34.88 -1.42
CA GLU A 10 -1.11 33.86 -0.44
C GLU A 10 -2.28 33.10 0.17
N GLU A 11 -3.39 33.77 0.48
CA GLU A 11 -4.61 33.13 0.94
C GLU A 11 -5.23 32.25 -0.14
N LEU A 12 -5.30 32.71 -1.39
CA LEU A 12 -5.74 31.90 -2.52
C LEU A 12 -4.82 30.69 -2.76
N LYS A 13 -3.51 30.83 -2.56
CA LYS A 13 -2.54 29.72 -2.65
C LYS A 13 -2.73 28.69 -1.53
N LYS A 14 -3.06 29.14 -0.31
CA LYS A 14 -3.42 28.25 0.81
C LYS A 14 -4.74 27.53 0.57
N ILE A 15 -5.73 28.23 0.00
CA ILE A 15 -7.06 27.68 -0.29
C ILE A 15 -7.01 26.70 -1.47
N SER A 16 -6.15 26.92 -2.47
CA SER A 16 -6.03 25.98 -3.61
C SER A 16 -5.24 24.72 -3.28
N LYS A 17 -4.31 24.77 -2.31
CA LYS A 17 -3.61 23.58 -1.82
C LYS A 17 -4.58 22.66 -1.05
N GLY A 18 -5.31 23.20 -0.08
CA GLY A 18 -6.16 22.39 0.82
C GLY A 18 -7.55 21.93 0.32
N LYS A 19 -7.87 21.99 -0.99
CA LYS A 19 -9.25 21.66 -1.49
C LYS A 19 -9.33 20.50 -2.49
N GLY A 20 -8.26 19.73 -2.67
CA GLY A 20 -8.26 18.53 -3.53
C GLY A 20 -8.52 17.25 -2.73
N GLY A 21 -9.19 16.26 -3.32
CA GLY A 21 -9.48 14.94 -2.72
C GLY A 21 -8.28 14.11 -2.24
N SER A 22 -7.07 14.68 -2.23
CA SER A 22 -5.83 14.13 -1.69
C SER A 22 -5.96 13.72 -0.22
N TRP A 23 -6.75 14.44 0.58
CA TRP A 23 -6.93 14.13 2.01
C TRP A 23 -7.59 12.77 2.26
N VAL A 24 -8.63 12.43 1.49
CA VAL A 24 -9.34 11.13 1.63
C VAL A 24 -8.42 9.98 1.24
N PHE A 25 -7.68 10.13 0.14
CA PHE A 25 -6.69 9.13 -0.29
C PHE A 25 -5.55 9.00 0.72
N GLY A 26 -5.07 10.11 1.28
CA GLY A 26 -4.05 10.09 2.32
C GLY A 26 -4.52 9.37 3.58
N PHE A 27 -5.75 9.61 4.03
CA PHE A 27 -6.34 8.92 5.17
C PHE A 27 -6.51 7.41 4.92
N VAL A 28 -7.03 7.02 3.75
CA VAL A 28 -7.18 5.62 3.38
C VAL A 28 -5.83 4.92 3.29
N LEU A 29 -4.81 5.58 2.73
CA LEU A 29 -3.46 5.04 2.63
C LEU A 29 -2.81 4.88 4.02
N MET A 30 -3.00 5.85 4.92
CA MET A 30 -2.56 5.73 6.32
C MET A 30 -3.26 4.58 7.05
N ALA A 31 -4.58 4.48 6.96
CA ALA A 31 -5.34 3.40 7.61
C ALA A 31 -4.91 2.03 7.10
N SER A 32 -4.73 1.90 5.78
CA SER A 32 -4.21 0.68 5.14
C SER A 32 -2.78 0.37 5.60
N GLY A 33 -1.93 1.40 5.69
CA GLY A 33 -0.56 1.28 6.17
C GLY A 33 -0.46 0.79 7.61
N ILE A 34 -1.35 1.25 8.51
CA ILE A 34 -1.43 0.77 9.89
C ILE A 34 -1.78 -0.72 9.92
N LEU A 35 -2.78 -1.15 9.14
CA LEU A 35 -3.16 -2.56 9.07
C LEU A 35 -2.01 -3.43 8.54
N ILE A 36 -1.36 -3.00 7.46
CA ILE A 36 -0.20 -3.70 6.89
C ILE A 36 0.96 -3.76 7.89
N LEU A 37 1.19 -2.68 8.64
CA LEU A 37 2.22 -2.64 9.68
C LEU A 37 1.92 -3.62 10.80
N ILE A 38 0.65 -3.71 11.27
CA ILE A 38 0.23 -4.69 12.26
C ILE A 38 0.46 -6.12 11.74
N LEU A 39 0.09 -6.41 10.49
CA LEU A 39 0.34 -7.71 9.87
C LEU A 39 1.83 -8.03 9.79
N GLY A 40 2.65 -7.08 9.35
CA GLY A 40 4.10 -7.23 9.31
C GLY A 40 4.71 -7.47 10.69
N VAL A 41 4.23 -6.76 11.73
CA VAL A 41 4.65 -7.00 13.12
C VAL A 41 4.20 -8.38 13.59
N MET A 42 2.98 -8.81 13.30
CA MET A 42 2.51 -10.15 13.63
C MET A 42 3.37 -11.23 12.96
N ASP A 43 3.70 -11.08 11.68
CA ASP A 43 4.58 -12.00 10.94
C ASP A 43 5.99 -12.03 11.56
N LEU A 44 6.54 -10.88 11.95
CA LEU A 44 7.85 -10.76 12.60
C LEU A 44 7.86 -11.32 14.05
N LEU A 45 6.76 -11.19 14.79
CA LEU A 45 6.62 -11.75 16.13
C LEU A 45 6.41 -13.27 16.09
N ASN A 46 5.62 -13.75 15.12
CA ASN A 46 5.45 -15.17 14.86
C ASN A 46 6.77 -15.80 14.36
N PHE A 47 7.60 -15.03 13.64
CA PHE A 47 8.97 -15.41 13.27
C PHE A 47 9.85 -15.69 14.50
N ASN A 48 9.80 -14.88 15.57
CA ASN A 48 10.56 -15.21 16.78
C ASN A 48 10.11 -16.52 17.44
N PHE A 49 8.81 -16.82 17.38
CA PHE A 49 8.28 -18.09 17.91
C PHE A 49 8.69 -19.29 17.02
N ILE A 50 8.47 -19.18 15.71
CA ILE A 50 8.77 -20.22 14.73
C ILE A 50 10.28 -20.46 14.62
N TRP A 51 11.11 -19.41 14.59
CA TRP A 51 12.58 -19.52 14.55
C TRP A 51 13.14 -20.17 15.82
N ASN A 52 12.65 -19.79 16.99
CA ASN A 52 13.08 -20.42 18.25
C ASN A 52 12.65 -21.89 18.33
N TYR A 53 11.48 -22.26 17.79
CA TYR A 53 11.01 -23.64 17.73
C TYR A 53 11.75 -24.48 16.67
N ILE A 54 12.00 -23.93 15.48
CA ILE A 54 12.71 -24.62 14.40
C ILE A 54 14.19 -24.81 14.76
N SER A 55 14.87 -23.80 15.30
CA SER A 55 16.28 -23.90 15.70
C SER A 55 16.53 -24.89 16.86
N THR A 56 15.50 -25.21 17.65
CA THR A 56 15.58 -26.25 18.69
C THR A 56 15.19 -27.65 18.22
N VAL A 57 14.42 -27.79 17.13
CA VAL A 57 13.85 -29.09 16.70
C VAL A 57 14.42 -29.59 15.36
N VAL A 58 14.87 -28.72 14.46
CA VAL A 58 15.41 -29.08 13.14
C VAL A 58 16.70 -28.29 12.88
N PRO A 59 17.89 -28.91 13.06
CA PRO A 59 19.18 -28.21 13.01
C PRO A 59 19.56 -27.67 11.62
N ASP A 60 19.00 -28.24 10.55
CA ASP A 60 19.31 -27.85 9.18
C ASP A 60 18.14 -27.08 8.57
N GLY A 61 18.32 -25.76 8.51
CA GLY A 61 17.33 -24.77 8.08
C GLY A 61 16.75 -25.06 6.70
N SER A 62 15.47 -25.45 6.68
CA SER A 62 14.66 -25.52 5.47
C SER A 62 14.61 -24.15 4.79
N GLU A 63 14.78 -24.09 3.46
CA GLU A 63 14.70 -22.86 2.64
C GLU A 63 13.43 -22.04 2.87
N ILE A 64 12.36 -22.69 3.33
CA ILE A 64 11.09 -22.08 3.76
C ILE A 64 11.28 -21.09 4.93
N ALA A 65 12.21 -21.36 5.85
CA ALA A 65 12.52 -20.49 6.99
C ALA A 65 13.18 -19.18 6.57
N ASN A 66 13.82 -19.13 5.40
CA ASN A 66 14.48 -17.93 4.86
C ASN A 66 13.54 -17.04 4.02
N MET A 67 12.41 -17.56 3.51
CA MET A 67 11.44 -16.78 2.74
C MET A 67 10.47 -15.97 3.63
N ILE A 68 10.14 -16.51 4.80
CA ILE A 68 9.24 -15.87 5.80
C ILE A 68 9.76 -14.50 6.31
N PRO A 69 11.05 -14.33 6.68
CA PRO A 69 11.54 -13.03 7.15
C PRO A 69 11.48 -11.93 6.08
N VAL A 70 11.58 -12.28 4.79
CA VAL A 70 11.49 -11.30 3.70
C VAL A 70 10.08 -10.72 3.61
N ALA A 71 9.04 -11.55 3.74
CA ALA A 71 7.65 -11.11 3.66
C ALA A 71 7.27 -10.19 4.84
N GLY A 72 7.61 -10.57 6.08
CA GLY A 72 7.32 -9.76 7.27
C GLY A 72 8.04 -8.42 7.27
N VAL A 73 9.33 -8.38 6.90
CA VAL A 73 10.09 -7.13 6.76
C VAL A 73 9.52 -6.27 5.63
N THR A 74 9.17 -6.87 4.49
CA THR A 74 8.58 -6.13 3.36
C THR A 74 7.25 -5.49 3.74
N ASN A 75 6.35 -6.24 4.39
CA ASN A 75 5.07 -5.71 4.88
C ASN A 75 5.29 -4.58 5.89
N PHE A 76 6.21 -4.76 6.84
CA PHE A 76 6.54 -3.73 7.82
C PHE A 76 7.02 -2.43 7.17
N VAL A 77 8.00 -2.53 6.25
CA VAL A 77 8.55 -1.38 5.52
C VAL A 77 7.45 -0.69 4.71
N ILE A 78 6.65 -1.44 3.96
CA ILE A 78 5.56 -0.88 3.14
C ILE A 78 4.49 -0.22 4.01
N GLY A 79 4.15 -0.80 5.16
CA GLY A 79 3.24 -0.20 6.13
C GLY A 79 3.73 1.18 6.61
N ILE A 80 5.01 1.29 6.96
CA ILE A 80 5.62 2.57 7.36
C ILE A 80 5.57 3.58 6.21
N PHE A 81 5.99 3.20 5.02
CA PHE A 81 5.99 4.09 3.87
C PHE A 81 4.57 4.47 3.43
N ALA A 82 3.56 3.63 3.64
CA ALA A 82 2.16 3.94 3.38
C ALA A 82 1.63 5.01 4.34
N ILE A 83 2.01 4.92 5.62
CA ILE A 83 1.67 5.96 6.61
C ILE A 83 2.35 7.28 6.26
N ILE A 84 3.66 7.25 5.95
CA ILE A 84 4.45 8.43 5.59
C ILE A 84 3.93 9.07 4.29
N GLY A 85 3.65 8.26 3.27
CA GLY A 85 3.06 8.69 2.01
C GLY A 85 1.66 9.27 2.20
N GLY A 86 0.81 8.64 3.01
CA GLY A 86 -0.53 9.11 3.28
C GLY A 86 -0.56 10.43 4.05
N TYR A 87 0.31 10.58 5.06
CA TYR A 87 0.51 11.86 5.74
C TYR A 87 1.00 12.93 4.78
N GLY A 88 2.00 12.62 3.97
CA GLY A 88 2.54 13.58 3.01
C GLY A 88 1.55 13.97 1.91
N LEU A 89 0.60 13.10 1.53
CA LEU A 89 -0.53 13.43 0.64
C LEU A 89 -1.50 14.43 1.29
N ILE A 90 -1.73 14.32 2.61
CA ILE A 90 -2.59 15.25 3.36
C ILE A 90 -2.00 16.67 3.40
N ILE A 91 -0.67 16.78 3.50
CA ILE A 91 0.05 18.05 3.50
C ILE A 91 0.56 18.48 2.10
N ASP A 92 0.02 17.86 1.04
CA ASP A 92 0.29 18.14 -0.37
C ASP A 92 1.79 18.19 -0.74
N GLN A 93 2.56 17.21 -0.27
CA GLN A 93 3.99 17.09 -0.56
C GLN A 93 4.26 16.26 -1.82
N GLU A 94 5.14 16.76 -2.69
CA GLU A 94 5.49 16.09 -3.96
C GLU A 94 6.22 14.76 -3.78
N TRP A 95 7.01 14.61 -2.72
CA TRP A 95 7.69 13.33 -2.43
C TRP A 95 6.69 12.25 -1.99
N ALA A 96 5.62 12.63 -1.31
CA ALA A 96 4.61 11.72 -0.77
C ALA A 96 3.77 11.09 -1.88
N TRP A 97 3.59 11.86 -2.93
CA TRP A 97 3.04 11.46 -4.21
C TRP A 97 3.85 10.34 -4.88
N GLY A 98 5.17 10.48 -4.94
CA GLY A 98 6.06 9.42 -5.45
C GLY A 98 5.99 8.14 -4.63
N ILE A 99 6.01 8.27 -3.30
CA ILE A 99 5.89 7.13 -2.37
C ILE A 99 4.54 6.42 -2.54
N SER A 100 3.45 7.17 -2.63
CA SER A 100 2.10 6.61 -2.79
C SER A 100 1.95 5.86 -4.12
N MET A 101 2.51 6.40 -5.22
CA MET A 101 2.55 5.72 -6.51
C MET A 101 3.33 4.41 -6.46
N LEU A 102 4.47 4.39 -5.77
CA LEU A 102 5.29 3.18 -5.61
C LEU A 102 4.51 2.11 -4.83
N ILE A 103 3.86 2.49 -3.74
CA ILE A 103 3.07 1.57 -2.90
C ILE A 103 1.87 1.02 -3.66
N LEU A 104 1.14 1.86 -4.39
CA LEU A 104 0.02 1.41 -5.20
C LEU A 104 0.49 0.48 -6.34
N THR A 105 1.64 0.76 -6.94
CA THR A 105 2.24 -0.11 -7.96
C THR A 105 2.62 -1.47 -7.36
N TYR A 106 3.29 -1.47 -6.21
CA TYR A 106 3.60 -2.70 -5.48
C TYR A 106 2.33 -3.49 -5.14
N THR A 107 1.29 -2.81 -4.64
CA THR A 107 0.01 -3.42 -4.27
C THR A 107 -0.69 -4.02 -5.50
N ALA A 108 -0.66 -3.32 -6.64
CA ALA A 108 -1.18 -3.85 -7.90
C ALA A 108 -0.42 -5.09 -8.35
N VAL A 109 0.91 -5.09 -8.29
CA VAL A 109 1.74 -6.26 -8.64
C VAL A 109 1.44 -7.43 -7.70
N GLN A 110 1.37 -7.20 -6.39
CA GLN A 110 1.01 -8.26 -5.44
C GLN A 110 -0.40 -8.80 -5.67
N ALA A 111 -1.36 -7.94 -5.98
CA ALA A 111 -2.71 -8.38 -6.32
C ALA A 111 -2.72 -9.24 -7.59
N VAL A 112 -1.94 -8.87 -8.62
CA VAL A 112 -1.79 -9.70 -9.84
C VAL A 112 -1.15 -11.04 -9.52
N VAL A 113 -0.06 -11.07 -8.75
CA VAL A 113 0.62 -12.31 -8.33
C VAL A 113 -0.35 -13.18 -7.52
N TYR A 114 -1.07 -12.59 -6.56
CA TYR A 114 -2.05 -13.28 -5.74
C TYR A 114 -3.19 -13.87 -6.57
N ILE A 115 -3.73 -13.11 -7.53
CA ILE A 115 -4.74 -13.62 -8.45
C ILE A 115 -4.15 -14.78 -9.26
N ALA A 116 -2.96 -14.63 -9.84
CA ALA A 116 -2.34 -15.66 -10.69
C ALA A 116 -2.02 -16.96 -9.92
N THR A 117 -1.53 -16.88 -8.69
CA THR A 117 -1.22 -18.05 -7.85
C THR A 117 -2.49 -18.79 -7.44
N ASN A 118 -3.57 -18.06 -7.16
CA ASN A 118 -4.88 -18.66 -6.89
C ASN A 118 -5.56 -19.14 -8.17
N PHE A 119 -5.20 -18.61 -9.34
CA PHE A 119 -5.79 -19.00 -10.63
C PHE A 119 -5.29 -20.37 -11.12
N LEU A 120 -4.03 -20.75 -10.82
CA LEU A 120 -3.42 -21.99 -11.33
C LEU A 120 -4.19 -23.27 -10.94
N PRO A 121 -4.64 -23.46 -9.68
CA PRO A 121 -5.47 -24.59 -9.28
C PRO A 121 -6.94 -24.49 -9.77
N MET A 122 -7.36 -23.35 -10.30
CA MET A 122 -8.77 -23.05 -10.62
C MET A 122 -9.12 -23.28 -12.10
N ILE A 123 -8.13 -23.48 -12.98
CA ILE A 123 -8.36 -23.86 -14.39
C ILE A 123 -9.05 -25.23 -14.49
N THR A 124 -8.89 -26.08 -13.47
CA THR A 124 -9.53 -27.40 -13.40
C THR A 124 -11.00 -27.35 -12.95
N SER A 125 -11.46 -26.28 -12.30
CA SER A 125 -12.84 -26.12 -11.77
C SER A 125 -13.32 -24.65 -11.79
N PRO A 126 -13.93 -24.16 -12.88
CA PRO A 126 -14.34 -22.76 -13.01
C PRO A 126 -15.40 -22.28 -12.01
N SER A 127 -16.22 -23.19 -11.46
CA SER A 127 -17.23 -22.87 -10.44
C SER A 127 -16.61 -22.37 -9.14
N ASP A 128 -15.43 -22.87 -8.80
CA ASP A 128 -14.76 -22.57 -7.54
C ASP A 128 -14.17 -21.16 -7.55
N LEU A 129 -13.92 -20.61 -8.75
CA LEU A 129 -13.45 -19.25 -8.95
C LEU A 129 -14.51 -18.21 -8.59
N LEU A 130 -15.76 -18.42 -9.02
CA LEU A 130 -16.86 -17.50 -8.70
C LEU A 130 -17.23 -17.56 -7.21
N ALA A 131 -17.02 -18.71 -6.57
CA ALA A 131 -17.26 -18.92 -5.15
C ALA A 131 -16.10 -18.42 -4.24
N SER A 132 -14.92 -18.14 -4.81
CA SER A 132 -13.74 -17.75 -4.04
C SER A 132 -13.83 -16.28 -3.60
N SER A 133 -14.08 -16.07 -2.30
CA SER A 133 -14.07 -14.73 -1.69
C SER A 133 -12.72 -14.05 -1.81
N THR A 134 -11.62 -14.81 -1.77
CA THR A 134 -10.26 -14.29 -1.88
C THR A 134 -9.95 -13.74 -3.27
N PHE A 135 -10.44 -14.39 -4.33
CA PHE A 135 -10.31 -13.89 -5.71
C PHE A 135 -10.95 -12.51 -5.86
N TRP A 136 -12.20 -12.35 -5.39
CA TRP A 136 -12.93 -11.09 -5.49
C TRP A 136 -12.27 -9.97 -4.67
N VAL A 137 -11.75 -10.27 -3.49
CA VAL A 137 -10.98 -9.31 -2.69
C VAL A 137 -9.72 -8.86 -3.45
N GLY A 138 -8.95 -9.80 -4.02
CA GLY A 138 -7.78 -9.48 -4.83
C GLY A 138 -8.11 -8.61 -6.06
N LEU A 139 -9.23 -8.91 -6.74
CA LEU A 139 -9.72 -8.13 -7.88
C LEU A 139 -10.08 -6.69 -7.48
N VAL A 140 -10.79 -6.51 -6.36
CA VAL A 140 -11.16 -5.18 -5.84
C VAL A 140 -9.91 -4.38 -5.48
N VAL A 141 -8.93 -5.00 -4.80
CA VAL A 141 -7.66 -4.36 -4.47
C VAL A 141 -6.91 -3.91 -5.72
N LEU A 142 -6.89 -4.74 -6.77
CA LEU A 142 -6.27 -4.40 -8.04
C LEU A 142 -6.96 -3.20 -8.70
N ILE A 143 -8.29 -3.20 -8.77
CA ILE A 143 -9.09 -2.10 -9.35
C ILE A 143 -8.82 -0.79 -8.61
N ILE A 144 -8.88 -0.80 -7.27
CA ILE A 144 -8.62 0.39 -6.44
C ILE A 144 -7.19 0.89 -6.66
N SER A 145 -6.22 -0.01 -6.71
CA SER A 145 -4.82 0.35 -6.93
C SER A 145 -4.60 1.01 -8.29
N VAL A 146 -5.20 0.46 -9.35
CA VAL A 146 -5.13 1.04 -10.71
C VAL A 146 -5.81 2.40 -10.77
N ILE A 147 -7.02 2.54 -10.21
CA ILE A 147 -7.73 3.82 -10.14
C ILE A 147 -6.90 4.85 -9.36
N GLY A 148 -6.29 4.45 -8.24
CA GLY A 148 -5.42 5.30 -7.43
C GLY A 148 -4.20 5.78 -8.23
N ILE A 149 -3.54 4.88 -8.97
CA ILE A 149 -2.40 5.22 -9.85
C ILE A 149 -2.81 6.23 -10.92
N ILE A 150 -3.96 6.03 -11.58
CA ILE A 150 -4.45 6.95 -12.62
C ILE A 150 -4.82 8.31 -12.00
N TYR A 151 -5.56 8.30 -10.90
CA TYR A 151 -5.99 9.52 -10.21
C TYR A 151 -4.79 10.37 -9.78
N LEU A 152 -3.80 9.74 -9.13
CA LEU A 152 -2.55 10.40 -8.82
C LEU A 152 -1.87 10.82 -10.13
N GLY A 153 -1.56 9.93 -11.07
CA GLY A 153 -0.93 10.30 -12.35
C GLY A 153 -1.48 11.57 -13.01
N ILE A 154 -2.80 11.74 -13.04
CA ILE A 154 -3.48 12.94 -13.56
C ILE A 154 -3.33 14.15 -12.63
N THR A 155 -3.48 14.00 -11.32
CA THR A 155 -3.45 15.13 -10.38
C THR A 155 -2.04 15.73 -10.22
N LYS A 156 -0.96 15.02 -10.58
CA LYS A 156 0.41 15.58 -10.58
C LYS A 156 0.50 16.78 -11.52
N TYR A 157 -0.17 16.72 -12.67
CA TYR A 157 -0.19 17.81 -13.65
C TYR A 157 -0.96 19.06 -13.18
N LYS A 158 -1.72 18.98 -12.08
CA LYS A 158 -2.36 20.15 -11.46
C LYS A 158 -1.49 20.87 -10.44
N TYR A 159 -0.45 20.23 -9.90
CA TYR A 159 0.37 20.77 -8.81
C TYR A 159 1.85 21.00 -9.17
N ALA A 160 2.32 20.49 -10.32
CA ALA A 160 3.58 20.88 -10.96
C ALA A 160 3.43 22.20 -11.75
#